data_AF-A0ABD0K872-F1
#
_entry.id   AF-A0ABD0K872-F1
#
_cell.length_a   1.000
_cell.length_b   1.000
_cell.length_c   1.000
_cell.angle_alpha   90.00
_cell.angle_beta   90.00
_cell.angle_gamma   90.00
#
_symmetry.space_group_name_H-M   'P 1'
#
loop_
_entity.id
_entity.type
_entity.pdbx_description
1 polymer ?
#
loop_
_entity_poly.entity_id
_entity_poly.type
_entity_poly.pdbx_seq_one_letter_code
_entity_poly.pdbx_strand_id
1 'polypeptide(L)'
;DNPVGKGTGKFRDQRLFHTQYGHAALVPLMGLVKLVCHDSENQKPTQTTQQDQRKPWEVHLNKIRKLTCTICMELFRSPRFLPCFHTFCLQCLEQLAKQPQHRTKQSFPCPTCRELVPVPLQGLDSLQVNFYLEDDVEDAQKAEGNQANTGTQGLALSHQLQQDSQQLTDKLAEHNVLLAEYQEQKQRLRQRVRELEKETKQQKILLDNWRQENQQLQQEVGRLLEESVDYRQTTQRLQQEVHQLQADKEKRERELTSSARETQRLKQKNSQLSAENKQLKMHHEQSAPPLPLQDTRQKQSFSETCKARIKYYENKVQQLESKRDNTIEQLVAKENETPRTCWCDSRLYERAANPRTVGMELRNTA
;
A
#
# COMPACT_ATOMS: atom_id res chain seq x y z
N ASP A 1 -16.07 -31.73 -16.49
CA ASP A 1 -17.08 -32.74 -16.89
C ASP A 1 -18.29 -32.89 -15.98
N ASN A 2 -18.54 -31.99 -15.02
CA ASN A 2 -19.86 -31.86 -14.41
C ASN A 2 -20.29 -30.38 -14.39
N PRO A 3 -21.45 -30.02 -14.96
CA PRO A 3 -21.90 -28.64 -15.04
C PRO A 3 -22.45 -28.15 -13.70
N VAL A 4 -21.88 -27.05 -13.18
CA VAL A 4 -22.40 -26.35 -12.01
C VAL A 4 -23.51 -25.40 -12.46
N GLY A 5 -24.74 -25.92 -12.51
CA GLY A 5 -25.95 -25.12 -12.63
C GLY A 5 -26.46 -24.89 -14.06
N LYS A 6 -27.74 -25.20 -14.28
CA LYS A 6 -28.50 -24.66 -15.43
C LYS A 6 -28.98 -23.27 -15.02
N GLY A 7 -28.35 -22.23 -15.56
CA GLY A 7 -28.85 -20.87 -15.40
C GLY A 7 -30.32 -20.79 -15.81
N THR A 8 -31.19 -20.37 -14.91
CA THR A 8 -32.59 -20.05 -15.21
C THR A 8 -32.63 -18.68 -15.89
N GLY A 9 -32.40 -18.67 -17.20
CA GLY A 9 -32.24 -17.43 -17.97
C GLY A 9 -33.52 -16.60 -18.09
N LYS A 10 -33.33 -15.29 -18.31
CA LYS A 10 -34.30 -14.40 -18.99
C LYS A 10 -33.90 -14.04 -20.43
N PHE A 11 -32.75 -14.56 -20.92
CA PHE A 11 -32.32 -14.39 -22.32
C PHE A 11 -32.11 -15.76 -22.95
N ARG A 12 -33.05 -16.18 -23.80
CA ARG A 12 -32.86 -17.26 -24.77
C ARG A 12 -32.13 -16.70 -25.99
N ASP A 13 -30.84 -16.43 -25.85
CA ASP A 13 -30.00 -16.21 -27.02
C ASP A 13 -28.70 -17.00 -26.87
N GLN A 14 -28.45 -17.91 -27.80
CA GLN A 14 -27.29 -18.82 -27.81
C GLN A 14 -25.99 -18.12 -28.23
N ARG A 15 -25.97 -16.78 -28.27
CA ARG A 15 -24.85 -16.01 -28.81
C ARG A 15 -24.41 -14.91 -27.85
N LEU A 16 -23.83 -15.29 -26.72
CA LEU A 16 -23.02 -14.35 -25.93
C LEU A 16 -21.68 -15.01 -25.58
N PHE A 17 -20.69 -14.62 -26.39
CA PHE A 17 -19.24 -14.50 -26.16
C PHE A 17 -18.45 -15.73 -25.68
N HIS A 18 -17.85 -16.42 -26.65
CA HIS A 18 -16.61 -17.18 -26.46
C HIS A 18 -15.43 -16.35 -26.95
N THR A 19 -14.33 -16.33 -26.21
CA THR A 19 -13.03 -16.04 -26.82
C THR A 19 -12.46 -17.34 -27.40
N GLN A 20 -11.53 -17.22 -28.33
CA GLN A 20 -11.01 -18.30 -29.17
C GLN A 20 -10.33 -19.45 -28.39
N TYR A 21 -10.12 -19.30 -27.08
CA TYR A 21 -9.40 -20.25 -26.22
C TYR A 21 -10.17 -20.67 -24.95
N GLY A 22 -11.49 -20.48 -24.88
CA GLY A 22 -12.34 -21.23 -23.93
C GLY A 22 -12.14 -20.99 -22.43
N HIS A 23 -11.63 -19.84 -21.99
CA HIS A 23 -11.57 -19.47 -20.57
C HIS A 23 -12.48 -18.27 -20.23
N ALA A 24 -13.12 -18.30 -19.07
CA ALA A 24 -13.89 -17.18 -18.53
C ALA A 24 -12.93 -16.02 -18.16
N ALA A 25 -13.13 -14.85 -18.76
CA ALA A 25 -12.31 -13.67 -18.49
C ALA A 25 -12.73 -13.00 -17.17
N LEU A 26 -11.77 -12.83 -16.26
CA LEU A 26 -11.88 -12.02 -15.04
C LEU A 26 -12.08 -10.54 -15.42
N VAL A 27 -13.22 -9.97 -15.03
CA VAL A 27 -13.47 -8.51 -15.12
C VAL A 27 -12.76 -7.81 -13.93
N PRO A 28 -12.08 -6.67 -14.13
CA PRO A 28 -11.32 -5.99 -13.08
C PRO A 28 -12.22 -5.40 -11.99
N LEU A 29 -11.82 -5.56 -10.73
CA LEU A 29 -12.44 -5.02 -9.50
C LEU A 29 -12.34 -3.47 -9.38
N MET A 30 -12.44 -2.73 -10.48
CA MET A 30 -12.45 -1.26 -10.52
C MET A 30 -13.78 -0.70 -11.06
N GLY A 31 -14.88 -1.46 -10.90
CA GLY A 31 -16.24 -1.03 -11.21
C GLY A 31 -17.20 -1.04 -10.01
N LEU A 32 -16.82 -1.66 -8.88
CA LEU A 32 -17.72 -1.84 -7.73
C LEU A 32 -17.81 -0.63 -6.79
N VAL A 33 -16.97 0.40 -6.95
CA VAL A 33 -16.97 1.59 -6.07
C VAL A 33 -17.81 2.76 -6.63
N LYS A 34 -18.34 2.64 -7.87
CA LYS A 34 -19.20 3.69 -8.47
C LYS A 34 -20.71 3.49 -8.29
N LEU A 35 -21.14 2.41 -7.64
CA LEU A 35 -22.57 2.03 -7.52
C LEU A 35 -23.29 2.58 -6.28
N VAL A 36 -22.65 3.40 -5.43
CA VAL A 36 -23.29 3.88 -4.19
C VAL A 36 -23.68 5.36 -4.23
N CYS A 37 -23.12 6.17 -5.13
CA CYS A 37 -23.38 7.61 -5.13
C CYS A 37 -23.43 8.17 -6.56
N HIS A 38 -24.48 7.85 -7.31
CA HIS A 38 -25.16 8.76 -8.23
C HIS A 38 -26.22 7.94 -8.98
N ASP A 39 -27.47 8.39 -8.90
CA ASP A 39 -28.51 8.32 -9.93
C ASP A 39 -29.89 8.05 -9.31
N SER A 40 -30.55 9.13 -8.91
CA SER A 40 -32.00 9.18 -8.72
C SER A 40 -32.52 10.51 -9.23
N GLU A 41 -32.26 10.80 -10.51
CA GLU A 41 -33.10 11.71 -11.29
C GLU A 41 -33.26 11.12 -12.70
N ASN A 42 -34.49 10.72 -13.02
CA ASN A 42 -35.05 10.58 -14.36
C ASN A 42 -34.41 9.58 -15.37
N GLN A 43 -34.97 8.38 -15.51
CA GLN A 43 -36.00 8.08 -16.53
C GLN A 43 -36.32 6.57 -16.70
N LYS A 44 -37.64 6.30 -16.68
CA LYS A 44 -38.46 5.26 -17.36
C LYS A 44 -38.11 3.76 -17.21
N PRO A 45 -39.07 2.94 -16.75
CA PRO A 45 -38.96 1.48 -16.80
C PRO A 45 -39.42 0.94 -18.17
N THR A 46 -38.54 0.18 -18.83
CA THR A 46 -38.89 -0.70 -19.96
C THR A 46 -39.27 -2.09 -19.44
N GLN A 47 -40.34 -2.63 -20.02
CA GLN A 47 -41.14 -3.74 -19.57
C GLN A 47 -40.39 -5.09 -19.52
N THR A 48 -40.64 -5.90 -18.48
CA THR A 48 -40.79 -7.36 -18.63
C THR A 48 -41.53 -7.97 -17.44
N THR A 49 -42.75 -8.44 -17.74
CA THR A 49 -43.44 -9.53 -17.05
C THR A 49 -43.74 -9.30 -15.56
N GLN A 50 -44.61 -8.34 -15.27
CA GLN A 50 -45.41 -8.34 -14.05
C GLN A 50 -46.82 -8.75 -14.43
N GLN A 51 -47.34 -9.79 -13.78
CA GLN A 51 -48.77 -10.05 -13.73
C GLN A 51 -49.48 -8.76 -13.35
N ASP A 52 -50.50 -8.46 -14.13
CA ASP A 52 -51.39 -7.30 -14.02
C ASP A 52 -52.03 -7.26 -12.62
N GLN A 53 -51.38 -6.54 -11.70
CA GLN A 53 -51.92 -6.15 -10.41
C GLN A 53 -52.20 -4.65 -10.40
N ARG A 54 -52.91 -4.13 -11.41
CA ARG A 54 -53.55 -2.82 -11.22
C ARG A 54 -54.60 -2.97 -10.14
N LYS A 55 -54.54 -2.12 -9.13
CA LYS A 55 -55.54 -2.11 -8.06
C LYS A 55 -56.91 -1.86 -8.71
N PRO A 56 -57.99 -2.57 -8.34
CA PRO A 56 -59.30 -2.44 -9.03
C PRO A 56 -59.81 -0.99 -9.17
N TRP A 57 -59.48 -0.12 -8.21
CA TRP A 57 -59.83 1.30 -8.25
C TRP A 57 -59.02 2.12 -9.28
N GLU A 58 -57.79 1.72 -9.64
CA GLU A 58 -56.98 2.37 -10.69
C GLU A 58 -57.56 2.11 -12.08
N VAL A 59 -58.25 0.98 -12.27
CA VAL A 59 -58.95 0.64 -13.51
C VAL A 59 -60.22 1.49 -13.64
N HIS A 60 -60.97 1.67 -12.56
CA HIS A 60 -62.19 2.47 -12.53
C HIS A 60 -61.91 3.98 -12.74
N LEU A 61 -60.92 4.54 -12.02
CA LEU A 61 -60.51 5.94 -12.16
C LEU A 61 -59.90 6.26 -13.53
N ASN A 62 -59.14 5.33 -14.12
CA ASN A 62 -58.64 5.50 -15.49
C ASN A 62 -59.73 5.37 -16.56
N LYS A 63 -60.82 4.62 -16.30
CA LYS A 63 -61.97 4.57 -17.20
C LYS A 63 -62.70 5.91 -17.19
N ILE A 64 -62.99 6.46 -16.01
CA ILE A 64 -63.66 7.77 -15.88
C ILE A 64 -62.82 8.90 -16.49
N ARG A 65 -61.51 8.99 -16.18
CA ARG A 65 -60.63 10.04 -16.76
C ARG A 65 -60.54 10.02 -18.28
N LYS A 66 -60.74 8.86 -18.93
CA LYS A 66 -60.71 8.73 -20.39
C LYS A 66 -62.02 9.14 -21.06
N LEU A 67 -63.11 9.23 -20.30
CA LEU A 67 -64.45 9.58 -20.78
C LEU A 67 -64.87 11.01 -20.41
N THR A 68 -64.00 11.75 -19.73
CA THR A 68 -64.23 13.14 -19.30
C THR A 68 -63.51 14.15 -20.18
N CYS A 69 -64.20 15.22 -20.55
CA CYS A 69 -63.64 16.37 -21.24
C CYS A 69 -62.78 17.22 -20.30
N THR A 70 -61.57 17.57 -20.69
CA THR A 70 -60.64 18.37 -19.84
C THR A 70 -60.99 19.86 -19.77
N ILE A 71 -61.99 20.33 -20.53
CA ILE A 71 -62.48 21.72 -20.47
C ILE A 71 -63.59 21.83 -19.41
N CYS A 72 -64.66 21.03 -19.52
CA CYS A 72 -65.78 21.08 -18.57
C CYS A 72 -65.61 20.13 -17.38
N MET A 73 -64.63 19.22 -17.41
CA MET A 73 -64.41 18.16 -16.42
C MET A 73 -65.61 17.20 -16.22
N GLU A 74 -66.54 17.19 -17.17
CA GLU A 74 -67.70 16.28 -17.21
C GLU A 74 -67.52 15.21 -18.29
N LEU A 75 -68.38 14.18 -18.28
CA LEU A 75 -68.47 13.20 -19.38
C LEU A 75 -68.67 13.89 -20.73
N PHE A 76 -68.06 13.35 -21.78
CA PHE A 76 -68.13 13.97 -23.12
C PHE A 76 -69.57 14.11 -23.62
N ARG A 77 -69.91 15.31 -24.12
CA ARG A 77 -71.18 15.59 -24.81
C ARG A 77 -70.88 15.96 -26.26
N SER A 78 -71.28 15.12 -27.21
CA SER A 78 -70.89 15.20 -28.63
C SER A 78 -69.37 15.41 -28.79
N PRO A 79 -68.56 14.38 -28.46
CA PRO A 79 -67.10 14.47 -28.53
C PRO A 79 -66.62 14.69 -29.97
N ARG A 80 -65.73 15.67 -30.18
CA ARG A 80 -65.15 16.01 -31.49
C ARG A 80 -63.64 15.84 -31.48
N PHE A 81 -63.11 15.23 -32.55
CA PHE A 81 -61.67 15.22 -32.79
C PHE A 81 -61.20 16.59 -33.28
N LEU A 82 -60.13 17.09 -32.67
CA LEU A 82 -59.30 18.09 -33.29
C LEU A 82 -58.31 17.42 -34.27
N PRO A 83 -57.71 18.16 -35.23
CA PRO A 83 -56.68 17.62 -36.14
C PRO A 83 -55.47 17.01 -35.43
N CYS A 84 -55.21 17.43 -34.18
CA CYS A 84 -54.19 16.87 -33.30
C CYS A 84 -54.64 15.62 -32.51
N PHE A 85 -55.79 15.05 -32.85
CA PHE A 85 -56.42 13.85 -32.25
C PHE A 85 -56.83 13.96 -30.77
N HIS A 86 -56.76 15.14 -30.17
CA HIS A 86 -57.38 15.39 -28.86
C HIS A 86 -58.88 15.58 -29.01
N THR A 87 -59.65 15.08 -28.03
CA THR A 87 -61.11 15.08 -28.06
C THR A 87 -61.70 16.01 -26.99
N PHE A 88 -62.73 16.77 -27.35
CA PHE A 88 -63.45 17.70 -26.48
C PHE A 88 -64.93 17.73 -26.82
N CYS A 89 -65.79 18.19 -25.91
CA CYS A 89 -67.20 18.43 -26.21
C CYS A 89 -67.34 19.54 -27.27
N LEU A 90 -68.25 19.35 -28.23
CA LEU A 90 -68.54 20.37 -29.25
C LEU A 90 -68.82 21.75 -28.63
N GLN A 91 -69.65 21.80 -27.59
CA GLN A 91 -70.00 23.04 -26.89
C GLN A 91 -68.78 23.72 -26.25
N CYS A 92 -67.85 22.94 -25.69
CA CYS A 92 -66.62 23.48 -25.11
C CYS A 92 -65.71 24.09 -26.18
N LEU A 93 -65.61 23.45 -27.35
CA LEU A 93 -64.85 23.99 -28.48
C LEU A 93 -65.49 25.26 -29.05
N GLU A 94 -66.81 25.31 -29.16
CA GLU A 94 -67.52 26.51 -29.59
C GLU A 94 -67.30 27.70 -28.65
N GLN A 95 -67.38 27.45 -27.33
CA GLN A 95 -67.10 28.49 -26.33
C GLN A 95 -65.65 28.99 -26.44
N LEU A 96 -64.71 28.07 -26.62
CA LEU A 96 -63.28 28.39 -26.77
C LEU A 96 -63.02 29.23 -28.02
N ALA A 97 -63.61 28.86 -29.16
CA ALA A 97 -63.47 29.61 -30.42
C ALA A 97 -64.18 30.98 -30.38
N LYS A 98 -65.24 31.13 -29.59
CA LYS A 98 -65.97 32.40 -29.41
C LYS A 98 -65.23 33.42 -28.54
N GLN A 99 -64.15 33.03 -27.85
CA GLN A 99 -63.40 33.93 -26.97
C GLN A 99 -62.77 35.11 -27.75
N PRO A 100 -62.74 36.33 -27.18
CA PRO A 100 -62.30 37.55 -27.87
C PRO A 100 -60.92 37.43 -28.52
N GLN A 101 -59.99 36.74 -27.85
CA GLN A 101 -58.61 36.52 -28.28
C GLN A 101 -58.45 35.59 -29.50
N HIS A 102 -59.48 34.79 -29.82
CA HIS A 102 -59.46 33.80 -30.90
C HIS A 102 -60.39 34.17 -32.06
N ARG A 103 -61.37 35.06 -31.84
CA ARG A 103 -62.31 35.53 -32.87
C ARG A 103 -61.64 36.10 -34.12
N THR A 104 -60.52 36.81 -33.98
CA THR A 104 -59.85 37.49 -35.11
C THR A 104 -58.93 36.58 -35.91
N LYS A 105 -58.55 35.41 -35.38
CA LYS A 105 -57.52 34.54 -35.96
C LYS A 105 -58.05 33.29 -36.67
N GLN A 106 -59.38 33.09 -36.69
CA GLN A 106 -60.06 31.91 -37.25
C GLN A 106 -59.42 30.57 -36.83
N SER A 107 -58.77 30.56 -35.66
CA SER A 107 -58.02 29.43 -35.13
C SER A 107 -57.81 29.59 -33.63
N PHE A 108 -57.69 28.46 -32.92
CA PHE A 108 -57.45 28.43 -31.47
C PHE A 108 -56.45 27.33 -31.11
N PRO A 109 -55.65 27.49 -30.04
CA PRO A 109 -54.73 26.46 -29.60
C PRO A 109 -55.48 25.31 -28.91
N CYS A 110 -55.11 24.07 -29.21
CA CYS A 110 -55.61 22.91 -28.48
C CYS A 110 -55.28 23.03 -26.97
N PRO A 111 -56.26 22.86 -26.05
CA PRO A 111 -56.00 22.93 -24.62
C PRO A 111 -54.98 21.92 -24.08
N THR A 112 -54.80 20.79 -24.78
CA THR A 112 -53.90 19.72 -24.35
C THR A 112 -52.49 19.86 -24.91
N CYS A 113 -52.34 20.01 -26.24
CA CYS A 113 -51.03 20.05 -26.89
C CYS A 113 -50.62 21.42 -27.43
N ARG A 114 -51.50 22.42 -27.35
CA ARG A 114 -51.31 23.80 -27.86
C ARG A 114 -51.13 23.93 -29.38
N GLU A 115 -51.30 22.84 -30.12
CA GLU A 115 -51.31 22.88 -31.59
C GLU A 115 -52.46 23.75 -32.10
N LEU A 116 -52.19 24.57 -33.12
CA LEU A 116 -53.15 25.54 -33.61
C LEU A 116 -54.19 24.85 -34.48
N VAL A 117 -55.44 24.90 -34.06
CA VAL A 117 -56.57 24.29 -34.75
C VAL A 117 -57.32 25.36 -35.55
N PRO A 118 -57.41 25.22 -36.89
CA PRO A 118 -58.24 26.10 -37.70
C PRO A 118 -59.72 25.84 -37.45
N VAL A 119 -60.53 26.90 -37.39
CA VAL A 119 -61.99 26.78 -37.30
C VAL A 119 -62.53 26.56 -38.72
N PRO A 120 -63.20 25.42 -39.01
CA PRO A 120 -63.75 25.18 -40.33
C PRO A 120 -64.80 26.23 -40.72
N LEU A 121 -64.87 26.58 -42.02
CA LEU A 121 -65.83 27.55 -42.55
C LEU A 121 -67.30 27.13 -42.31
N GLN A 122 -67.54 25.82 -42.21
CA GLN A 122 -68.85 25.22 -41.97
C GLN A 122 -69.22 25.16 -40.48
N GLY A 123 -68.35 25.61 -39.57
CA GLY A 123 -68.53 25.51 -38.13
C GLY A 123 -67.77 24.34 -37.51
N LEU A 124 -67.67 24.32 -36.17
CA LEU A 124 -66.95 23.27 -35.42
C LEU A 124 -67.74 21.96 -35.32
N ASP A 125 -69.02 22.00 -35.64
CA ASP A 125 -69.91 20.85 -35.83
C ASP A 125 -69.52 19.97 -37.03
N SER A 126 -68.79 20.55 -38.00
CA SER A 126 -68.19 19.79 -39.13
C SER A 126 -66.97 18.95 -38.73
N LEU A 127 -66.43 19.12 -37.52
CA LEU A 127 -65.35 18.27 -37.01
C LEU A 127 -65.85 16.84 -36.81
N GLN A 128 -64.98 15.87 -37.08
CA GLN A 128 -65.31 14.45 -36.94
C GLN A 128 -65.73 14.13 -35.50
N VAL A 129 -66.87 13.45 -35.37
CA VAL A 129 -67.34 12.91 -34.09
C VAL A 129 -66.42 11.77 -33.67
N ASN A 130 -66.08 11.72 -32.38
CA ASN A 130 -65.36 10.60 -31.81
C ASN A 130 -66.34 9.53 -31.32
N PHE A 131 -66.80 8.70 -32.26
CA PHE A 131 -67.75 7.61 -32.01
C PHE A 131 -67.22 6.54 -31.02
N TYR A 132 -65.90 6.45 -30.80
CA TYR A 132 -65.32 5.50 -29.84
C TYR A 132 -65.65 5.81 -28.39
N LEU A 133 -66.19 7.00 -28.10
CA LEU A 133 -66.56 7.42 -26.76
C LEU A 133 -68.08 7.45 -26.55
N GLU A 134 -68.89 7.30 -27.59
CA GLU A 134 -70.35 7.42 -27.47
C GLU A 134 -70.94 6.26 -26.66
N ASP A 135 -70.63 5.01 -27.04
CA ASP A 135 -71.11 3.80 -26.33
C ASP A 135 -70.64 3.79 -24.86
N ASP A 136 -69.36 4.09 -24.62
CA ASP A 136 -68.76 4.10 -23.27
C ASP A 136 -69.31 5.23 -22.38
N VAL A 137 -69.65 6.38 -22.95
CA VAL A 137 -70.27 7.51 -22.21
C VAL A 137 -71.74 7.20 -21.92
N GLU A 138 -72.47 6.59 -22.84
CA GLU A 138 -73.85 6.16 -22.60
C GLU A 138 -73.94 5.13 -21.46
N ASP A 139 -73.04 4.15 -21.43
CA ASP A 139 -72.97 3.15 -20.36
C ASP A 139 -72.64 3.79 -19.01
N ALA A 140 -71.78 4.82 -18.98
CA ALA A 140 -71.50 5.60 -17.78
C ALA A 140 -72.71 6.41 -17.30
N GLN A 141 -73.48 7.00 -18.22
CA GLN A 141 -74.70 7.78 -17.89
C GLN A 141 -75.84 6.89 -17.39
N LYS A 142 -76.00 5.69 -17.95
CA LYS A 142 -77.01 4.70 -17.49
C LYS A 142 -76.70 4.19 -16.08
N ALA A 143 -75.42 4.15 -15.68
CA ALA A 143 -75.01 3.82 -14.32
C ALA A 143 -75.36 4.91 -13.30
N GLU A 144 -75.36 6.19 -13.70
CA GLU A 144 -75.74 7.33 -12.85
C GLU A 144 -77.27 7.51 -12.75
N GLY A 145 -78.04 7.16 -13.78
CA GLY A 145 -79.51 7.31 -13.81
C GLY A 145 -80.33 6.40 -12.88
N ASN A 146 -79.74 5.33 -12.34
CA ASN A 146 -80.43 4.38 -11.45
C ASN A 146 -80.43 4.80 -9.95
N GLN A 147 -79.90 5.97 -9.61
CA GLN A 147 -79.80 6.46 -8.21
C GLN A 147 -80.91 7.46 -7.80
N ALA A 148 -82.06 7.48 -8.48
CA ALA A 148 -83.16 8.42 -8.17
C ALA A 148 -84.17 7.93 -7.12
N ASN A 149 -83.88 6.84 -6.39
CA ASN A 149 -84.76 6.36 -5.33
C ASN A 149 -83.92 5.89 -4.14
N THR A 150 -83.71 6.72 -3.10
CA THR A 150 -83.35 6.29 -1.72
C THR A 150 -82.98 7.44 -0.76
N GLY A 151 -83.95 7.83 0.08
CA GLY A 151 -83.67 8.60 1.31
C GLY A 151 -82.87 7.81 2.36
N THR A 152 -82.69 6.49 2.18
CA THR A 152 -81.94 5.59 3.07
C THR A 152 -80.52 5.25 2.59
N GLN A 153 -80.16 5.48 1.32
CA GLN A 153 -78.79 5.26 0.83
C GLN A 153 -77.85 6.43 1.13
N GLY A 154 -78.35 7.66 1.26
CA GLY A 154 -77.52 8.83 1.59
C GLY A 154 -76.80 8.72 2.94
N LEU A 155 -77.45 8.14 3.96
CA LEU A 155 -76.83 7.86 5.26
C LEU A 155 -75.80 6.72 5.20
N ALA A 156 -76.06 5.67 4.41
CA ALA A 156 -75.14 4.56 4.22
C ALA A 156 -73.88 4.97 3.43
N LEU A 157 -74.04 5.79 2.37
CA LEU A 157 -72.92 6.37 1.61
C LEU A 157 -72.12 7.38 2.43
N SER A 158 -72.78 8.21 3.24
CA SER A 158 -72.12 9.11 4.18
C SER A 158 -71.28 8.34 5.20
N HIS A 159 -71.83 7.26 5.77
CA HIS A 159 -71.11 6.41 6.70
C HIS A 159 -69.94 5.67 6.04
N GLN A 160 -70.11 5.18 4.80
CA GLN A 160 -69.04 4.53 4.04
C GLN A 160 -67.90 5.49 3.71
N LEU A 161 -68.20 6.71 3.24
CA LEU A 161 -67.19 7.74 2.98
C LEU A 161 -66.43 8.13 4.25
N GLN A 162 -67.10 8.15 5.40
CA GLN A 162 -66.47 8.45 6.67
C GLN A 162 -65.55 7.30 7.15
N GLN A 163 -65.95 6.04 6.94
CA GLN A 163 -65.10 4.88 7.18
C GLN A 163 -63.89 4.84 6.24
N ASP A 164 -64.09 5.11 4.95
CA ASP A 164 -63.01 5.13 3.96
C ASP A 164 -62.03 6.27 4.24
N SER A 165 -62.53 7.45 4.63
CA SER A 165 -61.72 8.58 5.09
C SER A 165 -60.87 8.19 6.31
N GLN A 166 -61.49 7.55 7.32
CA GLN A 166 -60.78 7.10 8.52
C GLN A 166 -59.69 6.07 8.19
N GLN A 167 -59.99 5.11 7.31
CA GLN A 167 -59.03 4.08 6.91
C GLN A 167 -57.85 4.65 6.12
N LEU A 168 -58.09 5.70 5.32
CA LEU A 168 -57.04 6.45 4.64
C LEU A 168 -56.15 7.21 5.63
N THR A 169 -56.72 7.85 6.65
CA THR A 169 -55.94 8.52 7.70
C THR A 169 -55.11 7.53 8.51
N ASP A 170 -55.63 6.35 8.84
CA ASP A 170 -54.90 5.34 9.60
C ASP A 170 -53.70 4.81 8.79
N LYS A 171 -53.89 4.53 7.50
CA LYS A 171 -52.81 4.13 6.58
C LYS A 171 -51.77 5.24 6.39
N LEU A 172 -52.20 6.50 6.33
CA LEU A 172 -51.29 7.64 6.23
C LEU A 172 -50.46 7.78 7.51
N ALA A 173 -51.06 7.57 8.68
CA ALA A 173 -50.35 7.56 9.95
C ALA A 173 -49.30 6.45 10.01
N GLU A 174 -49.65 5.23 9.61
CA GLU A 174 -48.71 4.09 9.51
C GLU A 174 -47.53 4.39 8.57
N HIS A 175 -47.81 4.96 7.39
CA HIS A 175 -46.77 5.34 6.44
C HIS A 175 -45.84 6.43 6.99
N ASN A 176 -46.38 7.41 7.72
CA ASN A 176 -45.59 8.47 8.34
C ASN A 176 -44.64 7.93 9.43
N VAL A 177 -45.06 6.92 10.20
CA VAL A 177 -44.19 6.24 11.17
C VAL A 177 -43.03 5.54 10.46
N LEU A 178 -43.31 4.77 9.41
CA LEU A 178 -42.28 4.09 8.61
C LEU A 178 -41.30 5.09 7.97
N LEU A 179 -41.79 6.24 7.52
CA LEU A 179 -40.95 7.33 7.00
C LEU A 179 -40.02 7.90 8.07
N ALA A 180 -40.51 8.09 9.30
CA ALA A 180 -39.70 8.56 10.42
C ALA A 180 -38.60 7.55 10.79
N GLU A 181 -38.95 6.25 10.89
CA GLU A 181 -38.00 5.17 11.16
C GLU A 181 -36.92 5.08 10.08
N TYR A 182 -37.32 5.17 8.80
CA TYR A 182 -36.38 5.18 7.68
C TYR A 182 -35.43 6.39 7.74
N GLN A 183 -35.95 7.57 8.07
CA GLN A 183 -35.12 8.78 8.22
C GLN A 183 -34.12 8.63 9.36
N GLU A 184 -34.53 8.07 10.49
CA GLU A 184 -33.64 7.81 11.61
C GLU A 184 -32.55 6.80 11.24
N GLN A 185 -32.92 5.67 10.61
CA GLN A 185 -31.96 4.67 10.15
C GLN A 185 -30.95 5.26 9.16
N LYS A 186 -31.42 6.11 8.23
CA LYS A 186 -30.56 6.84 7.29
C LYS A 186 -29.58 7.77 7.99
N GLN A 187 -30.01 8.46 9.06
CA GLN A 187 -29.11 9.31 9.86
C GLN A 187 -28.07 8.47 10.62
N ARG A 188 -28.49 7.35 11.24
CA ARG A 188 -27.58 6.41 11.91
C ARG A 188 -26.51 5.87 10.96
N LEU A 189 -26.90 5.45 9.75
CA LEU A 189 -25.97 4.98 8.72
C LEU A 189 -24.98 6.08 8.31
N ARG A 190 -25.45 7.31 8.09
CA ARG A 190 -24.57 8.46 7.77
C ARG A 190 -23.57 8.74 8.88
N GLN A 191 -23.98 8.61 10.15
CA GLN A 191 -23.05 8.77 11.27
C GLN A 191 -22.02 7.64 11.28
N ARG A 192 -22.44 6.38 11.10
CA ARG A 192 -21.54 5.23 11.06
C ARG A 192 -20.49 5.33 9.94
N VAL A 193 -20.88 5.78 8.76
CA VAL A 193 -19.94 6.01 7.65
C VAL A 193 -18.86 7.03 8.05
N ARG A 194 -19.23 8.15 8.70
CA ARG A 194 -18.27 9.16 9.16
C ARG A 194 -17.32 8.63 10.24
N GLU A 195 -17.78 7.75 11.11
CA GLU A 195 -16.93 7.08 12.11
C GLU A 195 -15.93 6.15 11.43
N LEU A 196 -16.39 5.28 10.53
CA LEU A 196 -15.54 4.37 9.76
C LEU A 196 -14.49 5.13 8.92
N GLU A 197 -14.85 6.27 8.34
CA GLU A 197 -13.90 7.13 7.63
C GLU A 197 -12.79 7.67 8.56
N LYS A 198 -13.12 8.02 9.81
CA LYS A 198 -12.13 8.45 10.81
C LYS A 198 -11.22 7.30 11.22
N GLU A 199 -11.80 6.13 11.52
CA GLU A 199 -11.06 4.90 11.85
C GLU A 199 -10.10 4.53 10.71
N THR A 200 -10.57 4.57 9.45
CA THR A 200 -9.75 4.28 8.27
C THR A 200 -8.59 5.29 8.12
N LYS A 201 -8.84 6.58 8.37
CA LYS A 201 -7.78 7.61 8.36
C LYS A 201 -6.75 7.35 9.45
N GLN A 202 -7.17 6.99 10.66
CA GLN A 202 -6.28 6.65 11.76
C GLN A 202 -5.44 5.41 11.44
N GLN A 203 -6.05 4.35 10.92
CA GLN A 203 -5.34 3.13 10.49
C GLN A 203 -4.32 3.41 9.40
N LYS A 204 -4.63 4.32 8.45
CA LYS A 204 -3.69 4.73 7.41
C LYS A 204 -2.45 5.41 7.99
N ILE A 205 -2.63 6.33 8.95
CA ILE A 205 -1.51 6.99 9.63
C ILE A 205 -0.63 5.97 10.36
N LEU A 206 -1.24 5.02 11.08
CA LEU A 206 -0.49 3.96 11.75
C LEU A 206 0.30 3.09 10.77
N LEU A 207 -0.30 2.74 9.63
CA LEU A 207 0.37 1.96 8.60
C LEU A 207 1.56 2.72 7.98
N ASP A 208 1.41 4.02 7.75
CA ASP A 208 2.49 4.85 7.21
C ASP A 208 3.64 5.01 8.22
N ASN A 209 3.34 5.19 9.51
CA ASN A 209 4.36 5.18 10.57
C ASN A 209 5.12 3.85 10.62
N TRP A 210 4.39 2.73 10.65
CA TRP A 210 4.98 1.39 10.66
C TRP A 210 5.86 1.13 9.41
N ARG A 211 5.46 1.64 8.24
CA ARG A 211 6.27 1.56 7.01
C ARG A 211 7.59 2.33 7.16
N GLN A 212 7.55 3.53 7.72
CA GLN A 212 8.76 4.33 7.95
C GLN A 212 9.70 3.66 8.94
N GLU A 213 9.19 3.15 10.06
CA GLU A 213 9.99 2.42 11.05
C GLU A 213 10.64 1.17 10.43
N ASN A 214 9.89 0.37 9.67
CA ASN A 214 10.48 -0.78 8.98
C ASN A 214 11.53 -0.39 7.96
N GLN A 215 11.34 0.71 7.24
CA GLN A 215 12.35 1.19 6.29
C GLN A 215 13.64 1.58 7.02
N GLN A 216 13.53 2.25 8.18
CA GLN A 216 14.68 2.58 9.02
C GLN A 216 15.38 1.32 9.54
N LEU A 217 14.61 0.34 10.02
CA LEU A 217 15.18 -0.94 10.46
C LEU A 217 15.88 -1.69 9.32
N GLN A 218 15.32 -1.68 8.11
CA GLN A 218 15.96 -2.29 6.94
C GLN A 218 17.28 -1.60 6.59
N GLN A 219 17.33 -0.26 6.66
CA GLN A 219 18.57 0.49 6.44
C GLN A 219 19.63 0.15 7.48
N GLU A 220 19.24 0.08 8.76
CA GLU A 220 20.17 -0.24 9.85
C GLU A 220 20.68 -1.68 9.76
N VAL A 221 19.82 -2.64 9.41
CA VAL A 221 20.24 -4.03 9.12
C VAL A 221 21.23 -4.05 7.96
N GLY A 222 20.98 -3.29 6.89
CA GLY A 222 21.90 -3.16 5.76
C GLY A 222 23.28 -2.65 6.21
N ARG A 223 23.31 -1.56 6.99
CA ARG A 223 24.54 -0.97 7.54
C ARG A 223 25.33 -1.97 8.39
N LEU A 224 24.66 -2.69 9.28
CA LEU A 224 25.29 -3.71 10.14
C LEU A 224 25.84 -4.88 9.34
N LEU A 225 25.17 -5.28 8.25
CA LEU A 225 25.66 -6.33 7.37
C LEU A 225 26.95 -5.89 6.65
N GLU A 226 27.02 -4.67 6.14
CA GLU A 226 28.24 -4.11 5.54
C GLU A 226 29.39 -4.09 6.56
N GLU A 227 29.12 -3.60 7.78
CA GLU A 227 30.10 -3.58 8.87
C GLU A 227 30.60 -4.99 9.21
N SER A 228 29.70 -5.99 9.21
CA SER A 228 30.05 -7.40 9.45
C SER A 228 30.97 -7.98 8.37
N VAL A 229 30.84 -7.52 7.12
CA VAL A 229 31.71 -7.93 6.02
C VAL A 229 33.10 -7.35 6.22
N ASP A 230 33.20 -6.07 6.59
CA ASP A 230 34.48 -5.41 6.86
C ASP A 230 35.21 -6.06 8.04
N TYR A 231 34.51 -6.37 9.13
CA TYR A 231 35.09 -7.12 10.25
C TYR A 231 35.59 -8.50 9.82
N ARG A 232 34.85 -9.21 8.97
CA ARG A 232 35.24 -10.53 8.46
C ARG A 232 36.51 -10.45 7.61
N GLN A 233 36.58 -9.48 6.70
CA GLN A 233 37.77 -9.25 5.86
C GLN A 233 38.98 -8.87 6.72
N THR A 234 38.78 -8.03 7.73
CA THR A 234 39.84 -7.61 8.66
C THR A 234 40.34 -8.79 9.47
N THR A 235 39.42 -9.62 9.99
CA THR A 235 39.75 -10.85 10.71
C THR A 235 40.55 -11.81 9.84
N GLN A 236 40.17 -12.01 8.58
CA GLN A 236 40.92 -12.84 7.64
C GLN A 236 42.34 -12.30 7.39
N ARG A 237 42.49 -10.98 7.22
CA ARG A 237 43.81 -10.34 7.04
C ARG A 237 44.70 -10.55 8.26
N LEU A 238 44.16 -10.32 9.46
CA LEU A 238 44.89 -10.54 10.71
C LEU A 238 45.25 -12.02 10.91
N GLN A 239 44.37 -12.95 10.54
CA GLN A 239 44.68 -14.38 10.57
C GLN A 239 45.85 -14.75 9.66
N GLN A 240 45.91 -14.17 8.45
CA GLN A 240 47.04 -14.37 7.53
C GLN A 240 48.34 -13.79 8.11
N GLU A 241 48.29 -12.61 8.71
CA GLU A 241 49.45 -11.98 9.35
C GLU A 241 49.97 -12.79 10.54
N VAL A 242 49.07 -13.29 11.40
CA VAL A 242 49.44 -14.20 12.49
C VAL A 242 50.12 -15.46 11.96
N HIS A 243 49.58 -16.07 10.90
CA HIS A 243 50.20 -17.25 10.29
C HIS A 243 51.60 -16.94 9.74
N GLN A 244 51.81 -15.78 9.11
CA GLN A 244 53.13 -15.34 8.65
C GLN A 244 54.11 -15.15 9.81
N LEU A 245 53.68 -14.46 10.87
CA LEU A 245 54.51 -14.23 12.06
C LEU A 245 54.89 -15.53 12.77
N GLN A 246 53.98 -16.50 12.81
CA GLN A 246 54.26 -17.84 13.32
C GLN A 246 55.33 -18.55 12.49
N ALA A 247 55.22 -18.53 11.16
CA ALA A 247 56.23 -19.12 10.27
C ALA A 247 57.61 -18.46 10.41
N ASP A 248 57.64 -17.12 10.53
CA ASP A 248 58.87 -16.36 10.75
C ASP A 248 59.50 -16.65 12.12
N LYS A 249 58.67 -16.80 13.15
CA LYS A 249 59.13 -17.20 14.49
C LYS A 249 59.80 -18.58 14.43
N GLU A 250 59.16 -19.57 13.83
CA GLU A 250 59.74 -20.92 13.68
C GLU A 250 61.05 -20.89 12.89
N LYS A 251 61.12 -20.08 11.83
CA LYS A 251 62.34 -19.92 11.04
C LYS A 251 63.48 -19.36 11.89
N ARG A 252 63.23 -18.31 12.67
CA ARG A 252 64.21 -17.71 13.59
C ARG A 252 64.64 -18.69 14.68
N GLU A 253 63.72 -19.49 15.23
CA GLU A 253 64.05 -20.53 16.21
C GLU A 253 64.97 -21.61 15.62
N ARG A 254 64.72 -22.02 14.37
CA ARG A 254 65.60 -22.95 13.64
C ARG A 254 67.00 -22.36 13.42
N GLU A 255 67.09 -21.10 13.02
CA GLU A 255 68.35 -20.37 12.83
C GLU A 255 69.12 -20.18 14.16
N LEU A 256 68.42 -19.86 15.24
CA LEU A 256 69.01 -19.74 16.58
C LEU A 256 69.58 -21.09 17.04
N THR A 257 68.84 -22.17 16.80
CA THR A 257 69.28 -23.53 17.13
C THR A 257 70.53 -23.93 16.33
N SER A 258 70.59 -23.61 15.04
CA SER A 258 71.78 -23.90 14.22
C SER A 258 73.00 -23.08 14.65
N SER A 259 72.81 -21.79 14.95
CA SER A 259 73.85 -20.90 15.49
C SER A 259 74.38 -21.37 16.85
N ALA A 260 73.49 -21.85 17.73
CA ALA A 260 73.88 -22.42 19.02
C ALA A 260 74.75 -23.67 18.85
N ARG A 261 74.40 -24.57 17.91
CA ARG A 261 75.22 -25.77 17.60
C ARG A 261 76.60 -25.40 17.08
N GLU A 262 76.69 -24.42 16.16
CA GLU A 262 77.98 -23.98 15.64
C GLU A 262 78.82 -23.30 16.72
N THR A 263 78.21 -22.50 17.60
CA THR A 263 78.88 -21.91 18.77
C THR A 263 79.46 -23.00 19.69
N GLN A 264 78.71 -24.08 19.94
CA GLN A 264 79.18 -25.21 20.73
C GLN A 264 80.36 -25.92 20.06
N ARG A 265 80.30 -26.13 18.73
CA ARG A 265 81.38 -26.72 17.94
C ARG A 265 82.66 -25.90 17.99
N LEU A 266 82.54 -24.58 17.83
CA LEU A 266 83.67 -23.65 17.93
C LEU A 266 84.28 -23.64 19.34
N LYS A 267 83.45 -23.69 20.39
CA LYS A 267 83.94 -23.83 21.78
C LYS A 267 84.74 -25.12 21.98
N GLN A 268 84.25 -26.26 21.48
CA GLN A 268 84.98 -27.53 21.54
C GLN A 268 86.31 -27.43 20.79
N LYS A 269 86.32 -26.91 19.57
CA LYS A 269 87.55 -26.74 18.77
C LYS A 269 88.55 -25.79 19.44
N ASN A 270 88.08 -24.71 20.06
CA ASN A 270 88.94 -23.78 20.80
C ASN A 270 89.57 -24.46 22.03
N SER A 271 88.81 -25.31 22.74
CA SER A 271 89.35 -26.09 23.87
C SER A 271 90.42 -27.10 23.42
N GLN A 272 90.22 -27.75 22.26
CA GLN A 272 91.20 -28.64 21.66
C GLN A 272 92.48 -27.90 21.26
N LEU A 273 92.36 -26.79 20.51
CA LEU A 273 93.51 -25.97 20.11
C LEU A 273 94.26 -25.39 21.32
N SER A 274 93.55 -25.05 22.39
CA SER A 274 94.16 -24.61 23.65
C SER A 274 95.01 -25.72 24.29
N ALA A 275 94.50 -26.96 24.30
CA ALA A 275 95.23 -28.11 24.80
C ALA A 275 96.46 -28.44 23.93
N GLU A 276 96.32 -28.43 22.61
CA GLU A 276 97.44 -28.62 21.66
C GLU A 276 98.52 -27.55 21.84
N ASN A 277 98.14 -26.26 21.97
CA ASN A 277 99.07 -25.19 22.27
C ASN A 277 99.81 -25.40 23.60
N LYS A 278 99.12 -25.91 24.64
CA LYS A 278 99.74 -26.22 25.92
C LYS A 278 100.76 -27.35 25.78
N GLN A 279 100.46 -28.39 25.01
CA GLN A 279 101.39 -29.49 24.72
C GLN A 279 102.61 -29.03 23.92
N LEU A 280 102.42 -28.22 22.87
CA LEU A 280 103.51 -27.65 22.08
C LEU A 280 104.45 -26.78 22.93
N LYS A 281 103.90 -25.98 23.86
CA LYS A 281 104.71 -25.22 24.82
C LYS A 281 105.57 -26.14 25.69
N MET A 282 104.99 -27.19 26.27
CA MET A 282 105.76 -28.15 27.07
C MET A 282 106.87 -28.83 26.25
N HIS A 283 106.60 -29.19 24.99
CA HIS A 283 107.60 -29.78 24.10
C HIS A 283 108.72 -28.78 23.72
N HIS A 284 108.39 -27.50 23.52
CA HIS A 284 109.36 -26.44 23.27
C HIS A 284 110.28 -26.18 24.48
N GLU A 285 109.71 -26.14 25.69
CA GLU A 285 110.47 -26.00 26.95
C GLU A 285 111.45 -27.17 27.19
N GLN A 286 111.11 -28.37 26.70
CA GLN A 286 111.95 -29.57 26.85
C GLN A 286 113.02 -29.72 25.74
N SER A 287 112.93 -28.98 24.64
CA SER A 287 113.78 -29.17 23.44
C SER A 287 114.72 -28.01 23.12
N ALA A 288 114.73 -26.92 23.89
CA ALA A 288 115.50 -25.72 23.55
C ALA A 288 116.93 -25.74 24.15
N PRO A 289 118.01 -25.69 23.35
CA PRO A 289 119.34 -25.36 23.85
C PRO A 289 119.44 -23.87 24.19
N PRO A 290 120.33 -23.46 25.12
CA PRO A 290 120.44 -22.06 25.53
C PRO A 290 121.01 -21.23 24.38
N LEU A 291 120.16 -20.44 23.71
CA LEU A 291 120.59 -19.48 22.71
C LEU A 291 121.14 -18.21 23.37
N PRO A 292 122.21 -17.61 22.83
CA PRO A 292 122.83 -16.43 23.42
C PRO A 292 121.95 -15.19 23.22
N LEU A 293 122.03 -14.29 24.21
CA LEU A 293 121.42 -12.97 24.22
C LEU A 293 121.77 -12.19 22.94
N GLN A 294 120.83 -12.14 21.99
CA GLN A 294 120.88 -11.21 20.85
C GLN A 294 119.81 -10.12 20.97
N ASP A 295 120.35 -8.91 20.84
CA ASP A 295 119.79 -7.63 20.40
C ASP A 295 118.44 -7.15 20.97
N THR A 296 118.53 -6.36 22.04
CA THR A 296 117.41 -5.71 22.73
C THR A 296 116.68 -4.67 21.88
N ARG A 297 117.25 -4.22 20.75
CA ARG A 297 116.59 -3.24 19.84
C ARG A 297 115.48 -3.87 18.99
N GLN A 298 115.64 -5.09 18.49
CA GLN A 298 114.60 -5.75 17.68
C GLN A 298 113.39 -6.19 18.53
N LYS A 299 113.62 -6.64 19.77
CA LYS A 299 112.54 -7.00 20.72
C LYS A 299 111.71 -5.78 21.15
N GLN A 300 112.34 -4.62 21.35
CA GLN A 300 111.62 -3.38 21.66
C GLN A 300 110.78 -2.90 20.47
N SER A 301 111.33 -2.92 19.25
CA SER A 301 110.59 -2.57 18.02
C SER A 301 109.39 -3.49 17.76
N PHE A 302 109.56 -4.80 17.94
CA PHE A 302 108.47 -5.77 17.80
C PHE A 302 107.41 -5.62 18.90
N SER A 303 107.83 -5.39 20.16
CA SER A 303 106.94 -5.11 21.28
C SER A 303 106.11 -3.84 21.06
N GLU A 304 106.72 -2.75 20.58
CA GLU A 304 106.00 -1.51 20.28
C GLU A 304 105.03 -1.69 19.10
N THR A 305 105.42 -2.45 18.08
CA THR A 305 104.52 -2.79 16.95
C THR A 305 103.34 -3.65 17.41
N CYS A 306 103.56 -4.63 18.29
CA CYS A 306 102.50 -5.45 18.88
C CYS A 306 101.56 -4.62 19.76
N LYS A 307 102.09 -3.74 20.62
CA LYS A 307 101.27 -2.82 21.43
C LYS A 307 100.44 -1.87 20.56
N ALA A 308 101.03 -1.31 19.50
CA ALA A 308 100.31 -0.47 18.55
C ALA A 308 99.18 -1.23 17.85
N ARG A 309 99.41 -2.51 17.51
CA ARG A 309 98.41 -3.36 16.87
C ARG A 309 97.29 -3.79 17.83
N ILE A 310 97.62 -4.08 19.09
CA ILE A 310 96.63 -4.32 20.15
C ILE A 310 95.75 -3.09 20.33
N LYS A 311 96.36 -1.90 20.48
CA LYS A 311 95.64 -0.63 20.62
C LYS A 311 94.76 -0.31 19.40
N TYR A 312 95.21 -0.65 18.19
CA TYR A 312 94.40 -0.54 16.98
C TYR A 312 93.15 -1.43 17.05
N TYR A 313 93.29 -2.69 17.48
CA TYR A 313 92.15 -3.60 17.59
C TYR A 313 91.21 -3.22 18.73
N GLU A 314 91.72 -2.76 19.87
CA GLU A 314 90.90 -2.23 20.98
C GLU A 314 90.05 -1.04 20.52
N ASN A 315 90.65 -0.07 19.83
CA ASN A 315 89.92 1.06 19.24
C ASN A 315 88.89 0.60 18.20
N LYS A 316 89.21 -0.43 17.41
CA LYS A 316 88.30 -0.97 16.39
C LYS A 316 87.12 -1.72 17.01
N VAL A 317 87.35 -2.42 18.13
CA VAL A 317 86.28 -3.05 18.92
C VAL A 317 85.36 -1.98 19.50
N GLN A 318 85.91 -0.94 20.14
CA GLN A 318 85.09 0.18 20.66
C GLN A 318 84.27 0.87 19.56
N GLN A 319 84.83 1.07 18.36
CA GLN A 319 84.07 1.62 17.24
C GLN A 319 82.92 0.70 16.79
N LEU A 320 83.12 -0.61 16.81
CA LEU A 320 82.07 -1.57 16.44
C LEU A 320 80.98 -1.66 17.53
N GLU A 321 81.36 -1.59 18.80
CA GLU A 321 80.41 -1.53 19.93
C GLU A 321 79.56 -0.26 19.86
N SER A 322 80.17 0.91 19.65
CA SER A 322 79.43 2.17 19.46
C SER A 322 78.47 2.12 18.26
N LYS A 323 78.87 1.50 17.15
CA LYS A 323 77.97 1.29 15.99
C LYS A 323 76.79 0.37 16.34
N ARG A 324 77.05 -0.72 17.07
CA ARG A 324 75.99 -1.64 17.53
C ARG A 324 74.99 -0.90 18.42
N ASP A 325 75.47 -0.12 19.39
CA ASP A 325 74.61 0.55 20.35
C ASP A 325 73.75 1.63 19.67
N ASN A 326 74.32 2.40 18.73
CA ASN A 326 73.55 3.31 17.86
C ASN A 326 72.49 2.57 17.02
N THR A 327 72.81 1.37 16.53
CA THR A 327 71.85 0.55 15.75
C THR A 327 70.71 0.06 16.63
N ILE A 328 71.01 -0.33 17.87
CA ILE A 328 69.99 -0.74 18.86
C ILE A 328 69.09 0.45 19.22
N GLU A 329 69.66 1.63 19.47
CA GLU A 329 68.86 2.83 19.75
C GLU A 329 67.93 3.19 18.59
N GLN A 330 68.40 3.09 17.34
CA GLN A 330 67.56 3.32 16.16
C GLN A 330 66.42 2.30 16.04
N LEU A 331 66.67 1.03 16.36
CA LEU A 331 65.64 -0.01 16.36
C LEU A 331 64.60 0.22 17.47
N VAL A 332 65.04 0.60 18.68
CA VAL A 332 64.16 0.95 19.81
C VAL A 332 63.33 2.20 19.52
N ALA A 333 63.93 3.22 18.89
CA ALA A 333 63.20 4.43 18.47
C ALA A 333 62.11 4.10 17.44
N LYS A 334 62.42 3.23 16.47
CA LYS A 334 61.47 2.78 15.45
C LYS A 334 60.31 1.95 16.03
N GLU A 335 60.59 1.18 17.10
CA GLU A 335 59.57 0.43 17.86
C GLU A 335 58.66 1.36 18.69
N ASN A 336 59.16 2.53 19.10
CA ASN A 336 58.38 3.56 19.81
C ASN A 336 57.59 4.49 18.87
N GLU A 337 57.99 4.64 17.61
CA GLU A 337 57.26 5.40 16.59
C GLU A 337 56.15 4.60 15.89
N THR A 338 56.21 3.26 15.91
CA THR A 338 55.04 2.45 15.56
C THR A 338 53.96 2.61 16.64
N PRO A 339 52.76 3.11 16.32
CA PRO A 339 51.72 3.28 17.32
C PRO A 339 51.44 1.92 17.95
N ARG A 340 51.66 1.80 19.26
CA ARG A 340 51.11 0.70 20.06
C ARG A 340 49.60 0.81 19.93
N THR A 341 49.02 0.08 19.00
CA THR A 341 47.59 -0.19 18.98
C THR A 341 47.29 -1.06 20.20
N CYS A 342 47.15 -0.42 21.37
CA CYS A 342 46.45 -1.02 22.50
C CYS A 342 45.04 -1.30 22.02
N TRP A 343 44.76 -2.58 21.81
CA TRP A 343 43.44 -3.17 21.55
C TRP A 343 42.55 -3.10 22.80
N CYS A 344 42.52 -1.93 23.43
CA CYS A 344 41.92 -1.70 24.73
C CYS A 344 41.39 -0.26 24.81
N ASP A 345 40.69 0.18 23.77
CA ASP A 345 39.75 1.29 23.93
C ASP A 345 38.48 0.75 24.63
N SER A 346 38.55 0.71 25.97
CA SER A 346 37.47 0.28 26.86
C SER A 346 36.18 1.11 26.76
N ARG A 347 36.08 2.09 25.85
CA ARG A 347 34.85 2.86 25.61
C ARG A 347 33.86 2.20 24.67
N LEU A 348 34.25 1.19 23.90
CA LEU A 348 33.33 0.43 23.04
C LEU A 348 32.69 -0.78 23.75
N TYR A 349 33.24 -1.25 24.87
CA TYR A 349 32.70 -2.39 25.61
C TYR A 349 31.67 -1.99 26.68
N GLU A 350 31.71 -0.76 27.21
CA GLU A 350 30.76 -0.31 28.25
C GLU A 350 29.35 0.03 27.73
N ARG A 351 29.15 0.11 26.41
CA ARG A 351 27.79 0.23 25.82
C ARG A 351 27.12 -1.10 25.50
N ALA A 352 27.85 -2.22 25.54
CA ALA A 352 27.32 -3.55 25.20
C ALA A 352 27.00 -4.43 26.43
N ALA A 353 27.24 -3.96 27.67
CA ALA A 353 27.14 -4.78 28.87
C ALA A 353 26.18 -4.23 29.95
N ASN A 354 25.00 -3.71 29.57
CA ASN A 354 23.92 -3.45 30.53
C ASN A 354 22.63 -4.19 30.14
N PRO A 355 22.36 -5.39 30.71
CA PRO A 355 21.12 -6.13 30.47
C PRO A 355 19.89 -5.60 31.23
N ARG A 356 19.90 -4.38 31.79
CA ARG A 356 18.84 -3.90 32.70
C ARG A 356 17.92 -2.78 32.18
N THR A 357 17.91 -2.48 30.88
CA THR A 357 16.96 -1.50 30.31
C THR A 357 16.09 -2.03 29.16
N VAL A 358 16.04 -3.34 28.94
CA VAL A 358 15.12 -3.98 27.97
C VAL A 358 14.05 -4.78 28.71
N GLY A 359 13.35 -4.14 29.64
CA GLY A 359 12.35 -4.85 30.44
C GLY A 359 11.53 -3.96 31.33
N MET A 360 10.76 -3.04 30.74
CA MET A 360 9.52 -2.49 31.33
C MET A 360 8.92 -1.47 30.37
N GLU A 361 8.01 -1.92 29.49
CA GLU A 361 6.88 -1.11 28.97
C GLU A 361 5.98 -1.98 28.07
N LEU A 362 5.49 -3.09 28.62
CA LEU A 362 4.35 -3.83 28.06
C LEU A 362 3.55 -4.41 29.22
N ARG A 363 2.76 -3.55 29.86
CA ARG A 363 1.57 -3.91 30.65
C ARG A 363 0.84 -2.63 31.04
N ASN A 364 -0.11 -2.21 30.20
CA ASN A 364 -1.39 -1.62 30.61
C ASN A 364 -2.15 -1.19 29.35
N THR A 365 -2.85 -2.14 28.73
CA THR A 365 -4.07 -1.91 27.95
C THR A 365 -4.73 -3.26 27.71
N ALA A 366 -5.57 -3.66 28.66
CA ALA A 366 -6.71 -4.56 28.46
C ALA A 366 -7.91 -3.90 29.12
#